data_AF-A0A2V7Z3P6-F1
#
_entry.id   AF-A0A2V7Z3P6-F1
#
_cell.length_a   1.000
_cell.length_b   1.000
_cell.length_c   1.000
_cell.angle_alpha   90.00
_cell.angle_beta   90.00
_cell.angle_gamma   90.00
#
_symmetry.space_group_name_H-M   'P 1'
#
loop_
_entity.id
_entity.type
_entity.pdbx_description
1 polymer ?
#
loop_
_entity_poly.entity_id
_entity_poly.type
_entity_poly.pdbx_seq_one_letter_code
_entity_poly.pdbx_strand_id
1 'polypeptide(L)' 'VAPSGRGRPDFDALEARLARVGEVRRSPQLLNADLGGISLTIFSDGRCVVRGTEDPGRAVALYDRYVGR' A
#
# COMPACT_ATOMS: atom_id res chain seq x y z
N VAL A 1 -4.98 -1.25 -16.12
CA VAL A 1 -3.77 -0.42 -15.95
C VAL A 1 -2.89 -1.07 -14.90
N ALA A 2 -1.68 -1.50 -15.24
CA ALA A 2 -0.68 -2.01 -14.30
C ALA A 2 0.59 -1.20 -14.56
N PRO A 3 1.10 -0.39 -13.61
CA PRO A 3 2.30 0.37 -13.86
C PRO A 3 3.51 -0.58 -13.80
N SER A 4 4.28 -0.55 -14.88
CA SER A 4 5.58 -1.18 -15.03
C SER A 4 6.64 -0.40 -14.25
N GLY A 5 6.65 -0.55 -12.91
CA GLY A 5 7.74 -0.17 -12.03
C GLY A 5 8.55 -1.40 -11.66
N ARG A 6 9.67 -1.64 -12.35
CA ARG A 6 10.62 -2.72 -12.02
C ARG A 6 11.51 -2.27 -10.85
N GLY A 7 10.90 -1.97 -9.71
CA GLY A 7 11.55 -1.63 -8.46
C GLY A 7 10.87 -2.39 -7.35
N ARG A 8 11.62 -3.15 -6.57
CA ARG A 8 11.11 -3.81 -5.36
C ARG A 8 10.50 -2.71 -4.48
N PRO A 9 9.22 -2.79 -4.08
CA PRO A 9 8.60 -1.73 -3.30
C PRO A 9 9.39 -1.54 -2.00
N ASP A 10 9.81 -0.30 -1.72
CA ASP A 10 10.53 0.05 -0.50
C ASP A 10 9.58 -0.02 0.69
N PHE A 11 9.53 -1.20 1.32
CA PHE A 11 8.66 -1.43 2.47
C PHE A 11 8.94 -0.50 3.64
N ASP A 12 10.19 -0.08 3.81
CA ASP A 12 10.60 0.84 4.87
C ASP A 12 9.97 2.23 4.67
N ALA A 13 10.09 2.76 3.45
CA ALA A 13 9.47 4.03 3.08
C ALA A 13 7.94 3.97 3.07
N LEU A 14 7.38 2.83 2.64
CA LEU A 14 5.95 2.55 2.68
C LEU A 14 5.43 2.54 4.12
N GLU A 15 6.08 1.78 5.00
CA GLU A 15 5.70 1.65 6.40
C GLU A 15 5.71 3.02 7.08
N ALA A 16 6.82 3.75 6.99
CA ALA A 16 6.96 5.05 7.63
C ALA A 16 5.89 6.06 7.17
N ARG A 17 5.46 5.99 5.91
CA ARG A 17 4.42 6.90 5.40
C ARG A 17 3.02 6.44 5.79
N LEU A 18 2.72 5.15 5.68
CA LEU A 18 1.42 4.57 6.03
C LEU A 18 1.17 4.68 7.55
N ALA A 19 2.21 4.54 8.38
CA ALA A 19 2.15 4.65 9.84
C ALA A 19 1.76 6.06 10.32
N ARG A 20 1.92 7.07 9.46
CA ARG A 20 1.44 8.44 9.76
C ARG A 20 -0.05 8.63 9.55
N VAL A 21 -0.70 7.70 8.86
CA VAL A 21 -2.10 7.83 8.42
C VAL A 21 -2.99 6.78 9.07
N GLY A 22 -2.42 5.66 9.53
CA GLY A 22 -3.13 4.58 10.20
C GLY A 22 -2.20 3.56 10.84
N GLU A 23 -2.74 2.40 11.23
CA GLU A 23 -1.97 1.30 11.78
C GLU A 23 -1.26 0.55 10.65
N VAL A 24 0.04 0.28 10.79
CA VAL A 24 0.79 -0.49 9.80
C VAL A 24 1.42 -1.71 10.44
N ARG A 25 1.24 -2.85 9.77
CA ARG A 25 1.88 -4.11 10.07
C ARG A 25 2.74 -4.56 8.90
N ARG A 26 4.04 -4.37 9.03
CA ARG A 26 5.03 -4.94 8.12
C ARG A 26 5.41 -6.35 8.55
N SER A 27 5.46 -7.25 7.56
CA SER A 27 5.99 -8.61 7.68
C SER A 27 7.10 -8.82 6.64
N PRO A 28 7.94 -9.85 6.79
CA PRO A 28 9.04 -10.13 5.85
C PRO A 28 8.58 -10.37 4.39
N GLN A 29 7.32 -10.77 4.20
CA GLN A 29 6.77 -11.16 2.91
C GLN A 29 5.78 -10.14 2.33
N LEU A 30 5.18 -9.30 3.18
CA LEU A 30 4.12 -8.35 2.82
C LEU A 30 4.01 -7.22 3.85
N LEU A 31 3.41 -6.10 3.45
CA LEU A 31 3.09 -4.97 4.30
C LEU A 31 1.58 -4.76 4.29
N ASN A 32 0.97 -4.82 5.46
CA ASN A 32 -0.44 -4.55 5.66
C ASN A 32 -0.60 -3.19 6.35
N ALA A 33 -1.47 -2.32 5.86
CA ALA A 33 -1.78 -1.04 6.48
C ALA A 33 -3.29 -0.91 6.64
N ASP A 34 -3.73 -0.66 7.86
CA ASP A 34 -5.12 -0.38 8.19
C ASP A 34 -5.33 1.11 8.46
N LEU A 35 -6.19 1.72 7.65
CA LEU A 35 -6.50 3.14 7.67
C LEU A 35 -7.92 3.37 8.23
N GLY A 36 -8.26 2.68 9.32
CA GLY A 36 -9.55 2.87 10.01
C GLY A 36 -10.75 2.41 9.16
N GLY A 37 -10.61 1.25 8.52
CA GLY A 37 -11.65 0.65 7.66
C GLY A 37 -11.16 0.29 6.26
N ILE A 38 -10.01 0.82 5.83
CA ILE A 38 -9.36 0.46 4.57
C ILE A 38 -8.08 -0.33 4.87
N SER A 39 -8.01 -1.56 4.43
CA SER A 39 -6.83 -2.41 4.55
C SER A 39 -6.08 -2.48 3.22
N LEU A 40 -4.86 -1.94 3.18
CA LEU A 40 -3.90 -2.09 2.09
C LEU A 40 -2.95 -3.24 2.38
N THR A 41 -2.79 -4.17 1.45
CA THR A 41 -1.85 -5.30 1.52
C THR A 41 -0.89 -5.24 0.34
N ILE A 42 0.37 -4.92 0.58
CA ILE A 42 1.42 -4.82 -0.43
C ILE A 42 2.34 -6.03 -0.31
N PHE A 43 2.58 -6.72 -1.40
CA PHE A 43 3.44 -7.89 -1.48
C PHE A 43 4.84 -7.51 -1.95
N SER A 44 5.81 -8.30 -1.53
CA SER A 44 7.23 -8.11 -1.84
C SER A 44 7.58 -8.27 -3.32
N ASP A 45 6.66 -8.84 -4.11
CA ASP A 45 6.78 -8.94 -5.56
C ASP A 45 6.22 -7.72 -6.32
N GLY A 46 5.68 -6.72 -5.62
CA GLY A 46 5.10 -5.51 -6.22
C GLY A 46 3.58 -5.55 -6.38
N ARG A 47 2.91 -6.65 -6.02
CA ARG A 47 1.44 -6.68 -6.00
C ARG A 47 0.88 -5.88 -4.83
N CYS A 48 -0.26 -5.24 -5.02
CA CYS A 48 -0.98 -4.55 -3.95
C CYS A 48 -2.46 -4.93 -4.02
N VAL A 49 -3.07 -5.13 -2.86
CA VAL A 49 -4.50 -5.41 -2.68
C VAL A 49 -5.06 -4.37 -1.72
N VAL A 50 -6.06 -3.63 -2.17
CA VAL A 50 -6.78 -2.65 -1.33
C VAL A 50 -8.16 -3.23 -1.02
N ARG A 51 -8.55 -3.25 0.25
CA ARG A 51 -9.85 -3.74 0.73
C ARG A 51 -10.49 -2.72 1.67
N GLY A 52 -11.83 -2.67 1.71
CA GLY A 52 -12.56 -1.85 2.68
C GLY A 52 -12.76 -0.39 2.30
N THR A 53 -12.54 -0.03 1.03
CA THR A 53 -12.93 1.29 0.52
C THR A 53 -14.00 1.14 -0.56
N GLU A 54 -15.15 1.76 -0.34
CA GLU A 54 -16.19 1.92 -1.36
C GLU A 54 -15.89 3.11 -2.29
N ASP A 55 -14.88 3.92 -1.94
CA ASP A 55 -14.43 5.05 -2.74
C ASP A 55 -13.18 4.66 -3.56
N PRO A 56 -13.34 4.39 -4.86
CA PRO A 56 -12.22 4.01 -5.71
C PRO A 56 -11.19 5.15 -5.87
N GLY A 57 -11.59 6.42 -5.70
CA GLY A 57 -10.70 7.57 -5.76
C GLY A 57 -9.68 7.56 -4.63
N ARG A 58 -10.12 7.23 -3.41
CA ARG A 58 -9.22 7.04 -2.26
C ARG A 58 -8.28 5.85 -2.46
N ALA A 59 -8.78 4.73 -3.00
CA ALA A 59 -7.96 3.55 -3.29
C ALA A 59 -6.82 3.87 -4.27
N VAL A 60 -7.17 4.54 -5.37
CA VAL A 60 -6.22 4.92 -6.42
C VAL A 60 -5.24 5.96 -5.90
N ALA A 61 -5.69 6.97 -5.15
CA ALA A 61 -4.81 7.97 -4.57
C ALA A 61 -3.80 7.37 -3.58
N LEU A 62 -4.21 6.37 -2.77
CA LEU A 62 -3.30 5.65 -1.88
C LEU A 62 -2.31 4.81 -2.70
N TYR A 63 -2.78 4.02 -3.66
CA TYR A 63 -1.90 3.20 -4.50
C TYR A 63 -0.91 4.06 -5.30
N ASP A 64 -1.34 5.14 -5.92
CA ASP A 64 -0.49 6.05 -6.68
C ASP A 64 0.56 6.73 -5.78
N ARG A 65 0.13 7.21 -4.61
CA ARG A 65 1.01 7.89 -3.65
C ARG A 65 2.06 6.97 -3.02
N TYR A 66 1.80 5.67 -2.96
CA TYR A 66 2.61 4.70 -2.22
C TYR A 66 3.34 3.69 -3.11
N VAL A 67 2.74 3.25 -4.22
CA VAL A 67 3.27 2.23 -5.15
C VAL A 67 3.67 2.85 -6.49
N GLY A 68 3.05 3.96 -6.90
CA GLY A 68 3.20 4.56 -8.23
C GLY A 68 4.47 5.39 -8.48
N ARG A 69 5.42 5.48 -7.54
CA ARG A 69 6.66 6.25 -7.71
C ARG A 69 7.90 5.40 -7.50
#